data_AF-T0TQJ9-F1
#
_entry.id   AF-T0TQJ9-F1
#
_cell.length_a   1.000
_cell.length_b   1.000
_cell.length_c   1.000
_cell.angle_alpha   90.00
_cell.angle_beta   90.00
_cell.angle_gamma   90.00
#
_symmetry.space_group_name_H-M   'P 1'
#
loop_
_entity.id
_entity.type
_entity.pdbx_description
1 polymer ?
#
loop_
_entity_poly.entity_id
_entity_poly.type
_entity_poly.pdbx_seq_one_letter_code
_entity_poly.pdbx_strand_id
1 'polypeptide(L)'
;MASGAARKNTPAALPLFLVYSALNGFTLSFIIVQYTQATVFQAFISTAIVFFTMSLIGISVKRDLSGMAKFLMAALIGIIVASLVNIFLASGTMSFVISIISVLIFSGLIAYDNQMIKKVYYAMNGQVSDGWAVSMALSLYLDFINLFLNILRLFASRD
;
A
#
# COMPACT_ATOMS: atom_id res chain seq x y z
N MET A 1 -14.89 -17.61 -21.52
CA MET A 1 -15.33 -16.22 -21.77
C MET A 1 -15.92 -15.66 -20.48
N ALA A 2 -15.09 -15.04 -19.65
CA ALA A 2 -15.38 -14.24 -18.45
C ALA A 2 -14.01 -14.13 -17.76
N SER A 3 -13.17 -13.16 -18.08
CA SER A 3 -13.22 -11.88 -17.39
C SER A 3 -12.36 -10.86 -18.15
N GLY A 4 -12.80 -10.46 -19.33
CA GLY A 4 -12.40 -9.20 -19.97
C GLY A 4 -12.93 -7.95 -19.22
N ALA A 5 -13.45 -8.12 -18.00
CA ALA A 5 -14.14 -7.11 -17.21
C ALA A 5 -13.33 -6.58 -16.02
N ALA A 6 -12.03 -6.89 -15.90
CA ALA A 6 -11.16 -6.31 -14.85
C ALA A 6 -10.16 -5.26 -15.40
N ARG A 7 -10.29 -4.91 -16.69
CA ARG A 7 -9.46 -3.88 -17.35
C ARG A 7 -10.29 -2.74 -17.94
N LYS A 8 -11.58 -2.67 -17.57
CA LYS A 8 -12.40 -1.48 -17.82
C LYS A 8 -12.34 -0.63 -16.57
N ASN A 9 -12.07 0.65 -16.80
CA ASN A 9 -12.37 1.77 -15.95
C ASN A 9 -13.73 1.55 -15.26
N THR A 10 -13.76 0.89 -14.10
CA THR A 10 -14.99 0.74 -13.33
C THR A 10 -15.04 1.96 -12.41
N PRO A 11 -15.87 2.98 -12.70
CA PRO A 11 -16.05 4.14 -11.82
C PRO A 11 -16.49 3.78 -10.40
N ALA A 12 -16.77 2.51 -10.09
CA ALA A 12 -17.03 1.98 -8.76
C ALA A 12 -15.78 1.44 -8.01
N ALA A 13 -14.64 1.20 -8.68
CA ALA A 13 -13.41 0.74 -8.02
C ALA A 13 -12.79 1.83 -7.13
N LEU A 14 -12.87 3.09 -7.57
CA LEU A 14 -12.43 4.26 -6.82
C LEU A 14 -13.30 4.53 -5.58
N PRO A 15 -14.65 4.58 -5.66
CA PRO A 15 -15.52 4.69 -4.49
C PRO A 15 -15.36 3.55 -3.48
N LEU A 16 -15.27 2.29 -3.91
CA LEU A 16 -15.07 1.16 -2.98
C LEU A 16 -13.71 1.28 -2.25
N PHE A 17 -12.68 1.69 -2.99
CA PHE A 17 -11.34 1.92 -2.45
C PHE A 17 -11.28 3.15 -1.52
N LEU A 18 -11.99 4.23 -1.86
CA LEU A 18 -12.14 5.43 -1.02
C LEU A 18 -12.90 5.13 0.26
N VAL A 19 -13.97 4.34 0.19
CA VAL A 19 -14.71 3.89 1.38
C VAL A 19 -13.85 2.96 2.22
N TYR A 20 -13.15 2.00 1.61
CA TYR A 20 -12.20 1.13 2.29
C TYR A 20 -11.09 1.94 2.98
N SER A 21 -10.57 2.96 2.31
CA SER A 21 -9.50 3.75 2.87
C SER A 21 -9.95 4.84 3.83
N ALA A 22 -11.16 5.36 3.70
CA ALA A 22 -11.78 6.23 4.69
C ALA A 22 -12.10 5.44 5.96
N LEU A 23 -12.56 4.19 5.81
CA LEU A 23 -12.73 3.25 6.93
C LEU A 23 -11.39 2.94 7.59
N ASN A 24 -10.35 2.61 6.82
CA ASN A 24 -9.01 2.42 7.39
C ASN A 24 -8.50 3.70 8.05
N GLY A 25 -8.60 4.87 7.40
CA GLY A 25 -8.26 6.19 7.93
C GLY A 25 -8.99 6.54 9.23
N PHE A 26 -10.27 6.20 9.33
CA PHE A 26 -11.08 6.39 10.51
C PHE A 26 -10.66 5.45 11.65
N THR A 27 -10.47 4.16 11.36
CA THR A 27 -9.91 3.18 12.32
C THR A 27 -8.51 3.61 12.78
N LEU A 28 -7.75 4.26 11.90
CA LEU A 28 -6.40 4.73 12.17
C LEU A 28 -6.31 5.91 13.11
N SER A 29 -7.25 6.85 13.04
CA SER A 29 -7.31 7.93 14.03
C SER A 29 -7.43 7.38 15.44
N PHE A 30 -8.18 6.30 15.67
CA PHE A 30 -8.24 5.65 16.97
C PHE A 30 -6.94 4.96 17.38
N ILE A 31 -6.21 4.39 16.41
CA ILE A 31 -4.95 3.69 16.63
C ILE A 31 -3.81 4.69 16.91
N ILE A 32 -3.72 5.79 16.14
CA ILE A 32 -2.66 6.81 16.27
C ILE A 32 -2.73 7.53 17.63
N VAL A 33 -3.94 7.74 18.17
CA VAL A 33 -4.12 8.35 19.51
C VAL A 33 -3.53 7.48 20.63
N GLN A 34 -3.33 6.18 20.40
CA GLN A 34 -2.70 5.28 21.37
C GLN A 34 -1.15 5.32 21.33
N TYR A 35 -0.54 6.04 20.39
CA TYR A 35 0.91 6.11 20.22
C TYR A 35 1.49 7.47 20.63
N THR A 36 2.76 7.47 21.05
CA THR A 36 3.46 8.71 21.39
C THR A 36 3.75 9.53 20.13
N GLN A 37 3.83 10.86 20.28
CA GLN A 37 4.20 11.75 19.17
C GLN A 37 5.58 11.39 18.58
N ALA A 38 6.51 10.91 19.40
CA ALA A 38 7.84 10.49 18.97
C ALA A 38 7.76 9.26 18.04
N THR A 39 7.00 8.23 18.42
CA THR A 39 6.79 7.00 17.61
C THR A 39 6.14 7.33 16.27
N VAL A 40 5.13 8.22 16.28
CA VAL A 40 4.44 8.69 15.07
C VAL A 40 5.41 9.42 14.13
N PHE A 41 6.23 10.33 14.66
CA PHE A 41 7.20 11.07 13.85
C PHE A 41 8.26 10.15 13.22
N GLN A 42 8.83 9.22 14.00
CA GLN A 42 9.81 8.26 13.49
C GLN A 42 9.22 7.37 12.39
N ALA A 43 7.99 6.89 12.58
CA ALA A 43 7.28 6.10 11.59
C ALA A 43 7.05 6.89 10.30
N PHE A 44 6.65 8.16 10.40
CA PHE A 44 6.41 9.01 9.25
C PHE A 44 7.68 9.23 8.42
N ILE A 45 8.80 9.60 9.06
CA ILE A 45 10.08 9.80 8.39
C ILE A 45 10.57 8.52 7.71
N SER A 46 10.49 7.38 8.42
CA SER A 46 10.87 6.07 7.87
C SER A 46 10.02 5.70 6.65
N THR A 47 8.71 5.96 6.72
CA THR A 47 7.78 5.73 5.61
C THR A 47 8.13 6.61 4.42
N ALA A 48 8.37 7.90 4.63
CA ALA A 48 8.75 8.83 3.57
C ALA A 48 10.00 8.36 2.82
N ILE A 49 11.03 7.91 3.55
CA ILE A 49 12.27 7.40 2.97
C ILE A 49 12.00 6.14 2.13
N VAL A 50 11.28 5.15 2.68
CA VAL A 50 10.98 3.89 1.98
C VAL A 50 10.11 4.15 0.75
N PHE A 51 9.04 4.94 0.89
CA PHE A 51 8.13 5.29 -0.20
C PHE A 51 8.86 6.00 -1.32
N PHE A 52 9.66 7.02 -1.00
CA PHE A 52 10.43 7.77 -1.99
C PHE A 52 11.43 6.86 -2.72
N THR A 53 12.15 6.02 -1.96
CA THR A 53 13.11 5.07 -2.54
C THR A 53 12.44 4.08 -3.47
N MET A 54 11.31 3.48 -3.05
CA MET A 54 10.58 2.51 -3.87
C MET A 54 9.91 3.15 -5.08
N SER A 55 9.43 4.39 -4.95
CA SER A 55 8.90 5.18 -6.08
C SER A 55 9.99 5.40 -7.14
N LEU A 56 11.18 5.84 -6.74
CA LEU A 56 12.34 6.00 -7.63
C LEU A 56 12.75 4.68 -8.29
N ILE A 57 12.78 3.58 -7.53
CA ILE A 57 13.06 2.25 -8.07
C ILE A 57 12.00 1.87 -9.12
N GLY A 58 10.72 2.04 -8.80
CA GLY A 58 9.62 1.71 -9.70
C GLY A 58 9.68 2.42 -11.05
N ILE A 59 9.99 3.72 -11.03
CA ILE A 59 10.16 4.48 -12.28
C ILE A 59 11.48 4.17 -13.00
N SER A 60 12.53 3.73 -12.30
CA SER A 60 13.85 3.53 -12.89
C SER A 60 14.05 2.12 -13.45
N VAL A 61 13.41 1.11 -12.84
CA VAL A 61 13.54 -0.30 -13.23
C VAL A 61 12.92 -0.55 -14.60
N LYS A 62 13.75 -1.04 -15.53
CA LYS A 62 13.33 -1.40 -16.90
C LYS A 62 12.63 -2.76 -16.99
N ARG A 63 12.92 -3.67 -16.06
CA ARG A 63 12.35 -5.02 -16.02
C ARG A 63 10.87 -4.95 -15.63
N ASP A 64 10.02 -5.74 -16.27
CA ASP A 64 8.59 -5.76 -15.93
C ASP A 64 8.34 -6.34 -14.53
N LEU A 65 7.78 -5.54 -13.64
CA LEU A 65 7.44 -5.93 -12.26
C LEU A 65 6.08 -6.66 -12.16
N SER A 66 5.31 -6.75 -13.25
CA SER A 66 3.96 -7.33 -13.24
C SER A 66 3.91 -8.77 -12.71
N GLY A 67 4.95 -9.57 -12.96
CA GLY A 67 5.05 -10.92 -12.42
C GLY A 67 5.22 -10.95 -10.89
N MET A 68 6.09 -10.09 -10.36
CA MET A 68 6.30 -9.93 -8.93
C MET A 68 5.04 -9.39 -8.25
N ALA A 69 4.37 -8.41 -8.86
CA ALA A 69 3.15 -7.82 -8.31
C ALA A 69 2.04 -8.85 -8.10
N LYS A 70 1.86 -9.80 -9.02
CA LYS A 70 0.89 -10.91 -8.85
C LYS A 70 1.20 -11.75 -7.63
N PHE A 71 2.48 -12.08 -7.40
CA PHE A 71 2.91 -12.82 -6.22
C PHE A 71 2.69 -12.01 -4.94
N LEU A 72 3.07 -10.72 -4.94
CA LEU A 72 2.89 -9.82 -3.79
C LEU A 72 1.41 -9.64 -3.44
N MET A 73 0.52 -9.57 -4.43
CA MET A 73 -0.93 -9.49 -4.22
C MET A 73 -1.47 -10.77 -3.58
N ALA A 74 -0.96 -11.95 -3.97
CA ALA A 74 -1.32 -13.21 -3.33
C ALA A 74 -0.78 -13.30 -1.89
N ALA A 75 0.46 -12.83 -1.66
CA ALA A 75 1.05 -12.76 -0.32
C ALA A 75 0.27 -11.79 0.60
N LEU A 76 -0.23 -10.68 0.06
CA LEU A 76 -1.08 -9.73 0.78
C LEU A 76 -2.35 -10.39 1.30
N ILE A 77 -3.00 -11.24 0.48
CA ILE A 77 -4.16 -12.03 0.93
C ILE A 77 -3.77 -12.94 2.10
N GLY A 78 -2.63 -13.62 2.01
CA GLY A 78 -2.11 -14.45 3.09
C GLY A 78 -1.90 -13.67 4.40
N ILE A 79 -1.38 -12.45 4.31
CA ILE A 79 -1.20 -11.54 5.46
C ILE A 79 -2.54 -11.10 6.06
N ILE A 80 -3.56 -10.83 5.23
CA ILE A 80 -4.91 -10.51 5.72
C ILE A 80 -5.50 -11.69 6.50
N VAL A 81 -5.32 -12.92 6.01
CA VAL A 81 -5.76 -14.12 6.74
C VAL A 81 -4.98 -14.27 8.05
N ALA A 82 -3.65 -14.09 8.02
CA ALA A 82 -2.82 -14.18 9.21
C ALA A 82 -3.19 -13.12 10.27
N SER A 83 -3.54 -11.90 9.86
CA SER A 83 -3.96 -10.85 10.78
C SER A 83 -5.32 -11.17 11.43
N LEU A 84 -6.27 -11.73 10.67
CA LEU A 84 -7.54 -12.22 11.22
C LEU A 84 -7.32 -13.34 12.25
N VAL A 85 -6.45 -14.30 11.96
CA VAL A 85 -6.09 -15.36 12.92
C VAL A 85 -5.44 -14.77 14.17
N ASN A 86 -4.58 -13.76 14.02
CA ASN A 86 -3.90 -13.15 15.16
C ASN A 86 -4.85 -12.39 16.10
N ILE A 87 -6.03 -11.95 15.64
CA ILE A 87 -7.05 -11.35 16.52
C ILE A 87 -7.50 -12.36 17.59
N PHE A 88 -7.63 -13.65 17.24
CA PHE A 88 -8.03 -14.70 18.17
C PHE A 88 -6.86 -15.20 19.04
N LEU A 89 -5.64 -15.18 18.50
CA LEU A 89 -4.44 -15.61 19.22
C LEU A 89 -3.88 -14.52 20.15
N ALA A 90 -4.17 -13.24 19.89
CA ALA A 90 -3.64 -12.08 20.61
C ALA A 90 -2.10 -12.11 20.77
N SER A 91 -1.36 -12.64 19.79
CA SER A 91 0.09 -12.80 19.89
C SER A 91 0.84 -11.55 19.44
N GLY A 92 1.60 -10.97 20.37
CA GLY A 92 2.50 -9.84 20.07
C GLY A 92 3.58 -10.19 19.04
N THR A 93 4.19 -11.38 19.16
CA THR A 93 5.22 -11.86 18.23
C THR A 93 4.68 -12.02 16.82
N MET A 94 3.48 -12.58 16.67
CA MET A 94 2.85 -12.75 15.35
C MET A 94 2.48 -11.39 14.74
N SER A 95 1.99 -10.45 15.56
CA SER A 95 1.74 -9.07 15.12
C SER A 95 2.99 -8.37 14.57
N PHE A 96 4.13 -8.56 15.26
CA PHE A 96 5.42 -8.02 14.83
C PHE A 96 5.88 -8.61 13.49
N VAL A 97 5.83 -9.94 13.34
CA VAL A 97 6.19 -10.64 12.10
C VAL A 97 5.28 -10.21 10.93
N ILE A 98 3.97 -10.14 11.17
CA ILE A 98 3.00 -9.66 10.18
C ILE A 98 3.35 -8.24 9.72
N SER A 99 3.73 -7.37 10.65
CA SER A 99 4.10 -5.98 10.34
C SER A 99 5.34 -5.91 9.45
N ILE A 100 6.39 -6.67 9.76
CA ILE A 100 7.62 -6.73 8.93
C ILE A 100 7.30 -7.21 7.51
N ILE A 101 6.58 -8.32 7.38
CA ILE A 101 6.25 -8.88 6.07
C ILE A 101 5.36 -7.92 5.28
N SER A 102 4.40 -7.27 5.94
CA SER A 102 3.55 -6.25 5.33
C SER A 102 4.37 -5.11 4.76
N VAL A 103 5.34 -4.56 5.51
CA VAL A 103 6.22 -3.48 5.03
C VAL A 103 6.95 -3.88 3.74
N LEU A 104 7.48 -5.11 3.67
CA LEU A 104 8.17 -5.61 2.48
C LEU A 104 7.21 -5.75 1.28
N ILE A 105 6.02 -6.30 1.51
CA ILE A 105 5.00 -6.46 0.46
C ILE A 105 4.56 -5.11 -0.08
N PHE A 106 4.17 -4.17 0.79
CA PHE A 106 3.74 -2.83 0.38
C PHE A 106 4.86 -2.06 -0.32
N SER A 107 6.11 -2.19 0.13
CA SER A 107 7.26 -1.58 -0.55
C SER A 107 7.41 -2.08 -1.99
N GLY A 108 7.26 -3.39 -2.21
CA GLY A 108 7.31 -3.98 -3.55
C GLY A 108 6.12 -3.57 -4.44
N LEU A 109 4.93 -3.42 -3.85
CA LEU A 109 3.74 -2.92 -4.55
C LEU A 109 3.91 -1.44 -4.94
N ILE A 110 4.42 -0.57 -4.07
CA ILE A 110 4.74 0.84 -4.38
C ILE A 110 5.64 0.94 -5.61
N ALA A 111 6.69 0.11 -5.69
CA ALA A 111 7.57 0.10 -6.85
C ALA A 111 6.83 -0.33 -8.12
N TYR A 112 5.95 -1.32 -8.04
CA TYR A 112 5.11 -1.73 -9.17
C TYR A 112 4.13 -0.64 -9.61
N ASP A 113 3.44 0.01 -8.67
CA ASP A 113 2.45 1.04 -8.97
C ASP A 113 3.13 2.24 -9.64
N ASN A 114 4.27 2.69 -9.14
CA ASN A 114 5.07 3.73 -9.80
C ASN A 114 5.54 3.32 -11.20
N GLN A 115 5.89 2.06 -11.42
CA GLN A 115 6.22 1.55 -12.76
C GLN A 115 5.00 1.59 -13.69
N MET A 116 3.81 1.26 -13.18
CA MET A 116 2.57 1.28 -13.96
C MET A 116 2.18 2.70 -14.36
N ILE A 117 2.28 3.66 -13.43
CA ILE A 117 2.09 5.10 -13.66
C ILE A 117 2.98 5.56 -14.82
N LYS A 118 4.28 5.24 -14.74
CA LYS A 118 5.25 5.56 -15.79
C LYS A 118 4.82 4.95 -17.14
N LYS A 119 4.53 3.64 -17.17
CA LYS A 119 4.15 2.91 -18.40
C LYS A 119 2.95 3.54 -19.10
N VAL A 120 1.89 3.87 -18.35
CA VAL A 120 0.68 4.44 -18.93
C VAL A 120 0.91 5.90 -19.35
N TYR A 121 1.66 6.69 -18.59
CA TYR A 121 2.05 8.04 -18.99
C TYR A 121 2.74 8.06 -20.36
N TYR A 122 3.70 7.15 -20.59
CA TYR A 122 4.34 7.00 -21.89
C TYR A 122 3.41 6.44 -22.97
N ALA A 123 2.55 5.48 -22.63
CA ALA A 123 1.60 4.89 -23.59
C ALA A 123 0.56 5.90 -24.10
N MET A 124 0.18 6.86 -23.26
CA MET A 124 -0.75 7.95 -23.64
C MET A 124 -0.03 9.19 -24.18
N ASN A 125 1.28 9.10 -24.44
CA ASN A 125 2.10 10.20 -24.94
C ASN A 125 1.96 11.50 -24.10
N GLY A 126 1.81 11.35 -22.77
CA GLY A 126 1.58 12.44 -21.84
C GLY A 126 0.14 12.99 -21.80
N GLN A 127 -0.76 12.54 -22.68
CA GLN A 127 -2.18 12.93 -22.71
C GLN A 127 -3.02 12.03 -21.81
N VAL A 128 -2.77 12.17 -20.51
CA VAL A 128 -3.49 11.46 -19.48
C VAL A 128 -4.78 12.22 -19.15
N SER A 129 -5.92 11.51 -19.11
CA SER A 129 -7.19 12.11 -18.65
C SER A 129 -7.13 12.47 -17.16
N ASP A 130 -7.71 13.61 -16.77
CA ASP A 130 -7.79 14.07 -15.37
C ASP A 130 -8.29 12.98 -14.41
N GLY A 131 -9.29 12.20 -14.82
CA GLY A 131 -9.82 11.12 -13.99
C GLY A 131 -8.82 9.99 -13.71
N TRP A 132 -7.89 9.75 -14.64
CA TRP A 132 -6.83 8.77 -14.45
C TRP A 132 -5.66 9.36 -13.64
N ALA A 133 -5.33 10.64 -13.83
CA ALA A 133 -4.34 11.31 -12.99
C ALA A 133 -4.76 11.33 -11.51
N VAL A 134 -6.03 11.65 -11.23
CA VAL A 134 -6.60 11.61 -9.88
C VAL A 134 -6.58 10.19 -9.30
N SER A 135 -6.91 9.17 -10.10
CA SER A 135 -6.92 7.79 -9.61
C SER A 135 -5.53 7.28 -9.23
N MET A 136 -4.50 7.62 -10.02
CA MET A 136 -3.11 7.31 -9.69
C MET A 136 -2.63 8.01 -8.43
N ALA A 137 -2.90 9.32 -8.30
CA ALA A 137 -2.50 10.10 -7.14
C ALA A 137 -3.14 9.53 -5.87
N LEU A 138 -4.39 9.10 -5.97
CA LEU A 138 -5.08 8.42 -4.87
C LEU A 138 -4.43 7.08 -4.55
N SER A 139 -4.11 6.24 -5.54
CA SER A 139 -3.43 4.96 -5.29
C SER A 139 -2.11 5.16 -4.53
N LEU A 140 -1.27 6.10 -4.97
CA LEU A 140 -0.02 6.43 -4.28
C LEU A 140 -0.22 6.91 -2.85
N TYR A 141 -1.24 7.74 -2.61
CA TYR A 141 -1.61 8.17 -1.26
C TYR A 141 -1.95 6.97 -0.37
N LEU A 142 -2.66 5.98 -0.90
CA LEU A 142 -3.07 4.81 -0.13
C LEU A 142 -1.97 3.81 0.10
N ASP A 143 -1.03 3.68 -0.82
CA ASP A 143 0.19 2.93 -0.57
C ASP A 143 1.03 3.58 0.54
N PHE A 144 1.15 4.90 0.53
CA PHE A 144 1.86 5.64 1.57
C PHE A 144 1.22 5.43 2.94
N ILE A 145 -0.11 5.62 3.03
CA ILE A 145 -0.84 5.41 4.29
C ILE A 145 -0.63 3.98 4.76
N ASN A 146 -0.88 2.96 3.94
CA ASN A 146 -0.73 1.55 4.35
C ASN A 146 0.69 1.23 4.84
N LEU A 147 1.71 1.70 4.14
CA LEU A 147 3.10 1.53 4.56
C LEU A 147 3.35 2.18 5.94
N PHE A 148 2.83 3.39 6.15
CA PHE A 148 2.99 4.14 7.39
C PHE A 148 2.45 3.38 8.60
N LEU A 149 1.30 2.70 8.46
CA LEU A 149 0.67 1.97 9.57
C LEU A 149 1.44 0.74 9.96
N ASN A 150 2.00 0.05 8.97
CA ASN A 150 2.77 -1.15 9.21
C ASN A 150 4.10 -0.79 9.88
N ILE A 151 4.74 0.32 9.48
CA ILE A 151 5.92 0.86 10.16
C ILE A 151 5.58 1.37 11.56
N LEU A 152 4.46 2.07 11.72
CA LEU A 152 4.00 2.58 13.02
C LEU A 152 3.75 1.45 14.01
N ARG A 153 3.06 0.38 13.59
CA ARG A 153 2.86 -0.82 14.41
C ARG A 153 4.18 -1.50 14.78
N LEU A 154 5.14 -1.51 13.86
CA LEU A 154 6.47 -2.07 14.11
C LEU A 154 7.22 -1.29 15.19
N PHE A 155 7.18 0.04 15.16
CA PHE A 155 7.79 0.86 16.21
C PHE A 155 7.04 0.80 17.53
N ALA A 156 5.71 0.77 17.49
CA ALA A 156 4.91 0.61 18.70
C ALA A 156 5.13 -0.72 19.42
N SER A 157 5.45 -1.81 18.70
CA SER A 157 5.78 -3.10 19.33
C SER A 157 7.14 -3.12 20.06
N ARG A 158 7.92 -2.02 19.99
CA ARG A 158 9.22 -1.85 20.64
C ARG A 158 9.20 -0.87 21.81
N ASP A 159 8.10 -0.14 22.00
CA ASP A 159 7.83 0.75 23.13
C ASP A 159 7.03 0.00 24.21
#